data_AF-A0A7J6YER0-F1
#
_entry.id   AF-A0A7J6YER0-F1
#
_cell.length_a   1.000
_cell.length_b   1.000
_cell.length_c   1.000
_cell.angle_alpha   90.00
_cell.angle_beta   90.00
_cell.angle_gamma   90.00
#
_symmetry.space_group_name_H-M   'P 1'
#
loop_
_entity.id
_entity.type
_entity.pdbx_description
1 polymer ?
#
loop_
_entity_poly.entity_id
_entity_poly.type
_entity_poly.pdbx_seq_one_letter_code
_entity_poly.pdbx_strand_id
1 'polypeptide(L)'
;MKNRVRTGALASFWPEEKPPSDCSSGGCGDGGERAALDEMPGRGVGAHAPDPVDTSIKWTEMTPEVFSPVDWASEERLGFPPSSNLEVRAAEMDAEPLLRLAAQRCEKHWQSYSRGLPLLAAANAKVEEFMRRAMWHHGIPQHLRGVLWLTISGVAAKMDENQGFCRALLKRHGYMRGEYAEAIEKDLHRTFPEHRYFADGGLGIRKARNVLHALCWRNPLLNYCQSFNYLVAFILLVVDDEESTFWLMCHLLENLLPNDLYSESLIGTKVDQLVLQALLQQRLPRLAQNFSEVHFEVETLVSAWVMALFINVVPVQTLLRVWDCLLAGWSHSSEHSCVPLEVVLAVLKLHQNELLRCNDAGDVLMCLDHATKRLFDAEKLVRLIREMRLSPSNVRQMRRSARPTVAEEQYKREKRRQELLERNRLGYEKKNGGIIQMRRSEEKEKDDVVVTVEDPQPISEAGVSGQHREFVPAPPVESRQKEYRERFAGTVFVEVNAWHQIQKGKSRLGNARGEVDEDCERPAVSGCAVGTRRWRRREESVGLEMESICTANRDQEEVEHQ
;
A
#
# COMPACT_ATOMS: atom_id res chain seq x y z
N MET A 1 -26.55 -35.21 15.35
CA MET A 1 -25.90 -34.75 14.11
C MET A 1 -26.05 -33.24 13.98
N LYS A 2 -25.00 -32.48 14.35
CA LYS A 2 -24.89 -31.03 14.16
C LYS A 2 -23.46 -30.80 13.67
N ASN A 3 -23.27 -30.64 12.37
CA ASN A 3 -21.95 -30.34 11.81
C ASN A 3 -21.65 -28.85 12.01
N ARG A 4 -20.74 -28.57 12.95
CA ARG A 4 -20.03 -27.30 13.08
C ARG A 4 -19.04 -27.21 11.91
N VAL A 5 -19.32 -26.35 10.95
CA VAL A 5 -18.29 -25.85 10.02
C VAL A 5 -17.46 -24.82 10.79
N ARG A 6 -16.18 -25.10 10.97
CA ARG A 6 -15.19 -24.15 11.51
C ARG A 6 -14.98 -23.07 10.46
N THR A 7 -15.36 -21.83 10.76
CA THR A 7 -14.88 -20.63 10.08
C THR A 7 -13.39 -20.48 10.40
N GLY A 8 -12.56 -21.07 9.56
CA GLY A 8 -11.11 -21.10 9.69
C GLY A 8 -10.49 -21.45 8.34
N ALA A 9 -10.75 -20.63 7.34
CA ALA A 9 -10.19 -20.76 5.99
C ALA A 9 -10.10 -19.38 5.31
N LEU A 10 -9.28 -18.49 5.86
CA LEU A 10 -8.85 -17.25 5.18
C LEU A 10 -7.35 -16.94 5.41
N ALA A 11 -6.57 -17.92 5.91
CA ALA A 11 -5.13 -17.76 6.16
C ALA A 11 -4.24 -18.29 5.02
N SER A 12 -4.78 -18.73 3.88
CA SER A 12 -4.03 -19.46 2.86
C SER A 12 -3.90 -18.74 1.51
N PHE A 13 -3.80 -17.40 1.51
CA PHE A 13 -3.40 -16.63 0.32
C PHE A 13 -1.97 -16.08 0.36
N TRP A 14 -1.23 -16.33 1.44
CA TRP A 14 0.18 -15.98 1.58
C TRP A 14 0.91 -17.13 2.30
N PRO A 15 2.08 -17.58 1.82
CA PRO A 15 2.74 -18.75 2.39
C PRO A 15 3.24 -18.42 3.80
N GLU A 16 2.70 -19.10 4.81
CA GLU A 16 3.32 -19.21 6.13
C GLU A 16 4.08 -20.54 6.21
N GLU A 17 5.36 -20.44 6.60
CA GLU A 17 6.28 -21.54 6.79
C GLU A 17 5.81 -22.48 7.90
N LYS A 18 6.02 -23.79 7.69
CA LYS A 18 5.73 -24.81 8.69
C LYS A 18 6.70 -24.68 9.88
N PRO A 19 6.24 -24.75 11.14
CA PRO A 19 7.12 -24.88 12.28
C PRO A 19 7.77 -26.28 12.30
N PRO A 20 8.97 -26.44 12.91
CA PRO A 20 9.68 -27.71 12.94
C PRO A 20 8.91 -28.72 13.80
N SER A 21 8.68 -29.90 13.24
CA SER A 21 8.10 -31.03 13.97
C SER A 21 9.15 -31.73 14.83
N ASP A 22 8.95 -31.73 16.13
CA ASP A 22 9.61 -32.63 17.07
C ASP A 22 9.42 -34.09 16.64
N CYS A 23 10.53 -34.78 16.34
CA CYS A 23 10.57 -36.22 16.20
C CYS A 23 11.19 -36.82 17.46
N SER A 24 10.41 -37.61 18.19
CA SER A 24 10.92 -38.58 19.14
C SER A 24 10.18 -39.91 18.97
N SER A 25 11.01 -40.96 18.96
CA SER A 25 10.71 -42.39 19.08
C SER A 25 10.33 -43.19 17.82
N GLY A 26 11.25 -44.10 17.45
CA GLY A 26 10.90 -45.52 17.36
C GLY A 26 11.17 -46.26 16.03
N GLY A 27 12.32 -46.95 15.96
CA GLY A 27 12.35 -48.38 15.61
C GLY A 27 12.66 -48.82 14.16
N CYS A 28 13.92 -49.27 13.98
CA CYS A 28 14.41 -50.46 13.27
C CYS A 28 13.84 -50.91 11.90
N GLY A 29 14.75 -51.20 10.96
CA GLY A 29 14.48 -52.14 9.86
C GLY A 29 15.44 -52.06 8.66
N ASP A 30 16.64 -52.61 8.84
CA ASP A 30 17.50 -53.41 7.93
C ASP A 30 17.38 -53.34 6.38
N GLY A 31 18.53 -53.47 5.70
CA GLY A 31 18.62 -53.84 4.28
C GLY A 31 19.50 -52.93 3.42
N GLY A 32 20.79 -53.28 3.30
CA GLY A 32 21.79 -52.49 2.57
C GLY A 32 21.88 -52.77 1.06
N GLU A 33 22.70 -51.97 0.38
CA GLU A 33 23.59 -52.43 -0.68
C GLU A 33 24.69 -51.38 -0.96
N ARG A 34 25.90 -51.89 -1.18
CA ARG A 34 27.17 -51.19 -1.39
C ARG A 34 27.38 -50.88 -2.87
N ALA A 35 27.97 -49.72 -3.18
CA ALA A 35 28.98 -49.46 -4.21
C ALA A 35 29.19 -47.93 -4.29
N ALA A 36 30.35 -47.33 -4.51
CA ALA A 36 31.75 -47.72 -4.46
C ALA A 36 32.53 -46.40 -4.25
N LEU A 37 33.67 -46.51 -3.58
CA LEU A 37 34.65 -45.46 -3.31
C LEU A 37 35.32 -44.95 -4.60
N ASP A 38 35.57 -43.65 -4.68
CA ASP A 38 36.78 -43.09 -5.28
C ASP A 38 37.04 -41.66 -4.75
N GLU A 39 38.28 -41.21 -4.88
CA GLU A 39 39.12 -40.64 -3.83
C GLU A 39 38.96 -39.13 -3.52
N MET A 40 39.37 -38.77 -2.29
CA MET A 40 39.57 -37.41 -1.78
C MET A 40 40.83 -36.75 -2.36
N PRO A 41 40.98 -35.40 -2.24
CA PRO A 41 41.76 -34.91 -1.11
C PRO A 41 41.14 -33.69 -0.41
N GLY A 42 41.30 -33.68 0.91
CA GLY A 42 40.64 -32.75 1.83
C GLY A 42 41.13 -31.30 1.79
N ARG A 43 40.21 -30.41 2.17
CA ARG A 43 40.48 -29.14 2.86
C ARG A 43 39.46 -28.99 3.99
N GLY A 44 39.96 -28.74 5.20
CA GLY A 44 39.15 -28.64 6.41
C GLY A 44 38.13 -27.52 6.33
N VAL A 45 36.88 -27.86 6.63
CA VAL A 45 35.80 -26.89 6.86
C VAL A 45 35.77 -26.62 8.36
N GLY A 46 36.26 -25.44 8.77
CA GLY A 46 35.94 -24.90 10.08
C GLY A 46 34.44 -24.62 10.13
N ALA A 47 33.74 -25.29 11.03
CA ALA A 47 32.34 -25.03 11.32
C ALA A 47 32.21 -23.64 11.96
N HIS A 48 32.02 -22.61 11.14
CA HIS A 48 31.45 -21.36 11.60
C HIS A 48 29.95 -21.60 11.78
N ALA A 49 29.52 -21.72 13.04
CA ALA A 49 28.13 -21.52 13.38
C ALA A 49 27.72 -20.12 12.85
N PRO A 50 26.58 -19.97 12.15
CA PRO A 50 26.10 -18.66 11.78
C PRO A 50 25.86 -17.85 13.07
N ASP A 51 26.45 -16.66 13.13
CA ASP A 51 26.24 -15.73 14.24
C ASP A 51 24.72 -15.53 14.45
N PRO A 52 24.25 -15.43 15.70
CA PRO A 52 22.85 -15.13 15.96
C PRO A 52 22.50 -13.80 15.29
N VAL A 53 21.54 -13.84 14.36
CA VAL A 53 21.00 -12.64 13.72
C VAL A 53 20.44 -11.75 14.83
N ASP A 54 21.12 -10.62 15.06
CA ASP A 54 20.66 -9.54 15.94
C ASP A 54 19.29 -9.07 15.42
N THR A 55 18.21 -9.53 16.06
CA THR A 55 16.84 -9.11 15.76
C THR A 55 16.48 -7.76 16.36
N SER A 56 17.45 -7.05 16.97
CA SER A 56 17.21 -5.68 17.40
C SER A 56 17.07 -4.78 16.16
N ILE A 57 15.83 -4.34 15.90
CA ILE A 57 15.56 -3.34 14.87
C ILE A 57 16.26 -2.05 15.30
N LYS A 58 17.44 -1.81 14.72
CA LYS A 58 18.15 -0.54 14.88
C LYS A 58 17.40 0.51 14.07
N TRP A 59 16.45 1.16 14.73
CA TRP A 59 15.74 2.35 14.24
C TRP A 59 16.77 3.44 13.96
N THR A 60 17.35 3.40 12.77
CA THR A 60 18.48 4.25 12.35
C THR A 60 17.98 5.67 12.13
N GLU A 61 18.86 6.65 12.34
CA GLU A 61 18.57 8.05 12.03
C GLU A 61 18.10 8.22 10.57
N MET A 62 17.14 9.11 10.38
CA MET A 62 16.53 9.34 9.07
C MET A 62 17.58 9.83 8.06
N THR A 63 17.83 9.02 7.03
CA THR A 63 18.80 9.35 5.98
C THR A 63 18.23 10.36 4.97
N PRO A 64 19.09 11.12 4.27
CA PRO A 64 18.67 11.98 3.16
C PRO A 64 17.91 11.20 2.09
N GLU A 65 17.08 11.90 1.31
CA GLU A 65 16.28 11.24 0.28
C GLU A 65 17.18 10.93 -0.89
N VAL A 66 17.12 9.68 -1.32
CA VAL A 66 17.95 9.15 -2.40
C VAL A 66 17.00 8.59 -3.45
N PHE A 67 17.05 9.14 -4.65
CA PHE A 67 16.36 8.58 -5.80
C PHE A 67 17.07 7.32 -6.27
N SER A 68 16.30 6.39 -6.81
CA SER A 68 16.85 5.21 -7.45
C SER A 68 17.68 5.63 -8.67
N PRO A 69 18.80 4.95 -8.94
CA PRO A 69 19.54 5.17 -10.19
C PRO A 69 18.76 4.69 -11.43
N VAL A 70 17.76 3.83 -11.25
CA VAL A 70 16.90 3.28 -12.31
C VAL A 70 15.53 3.94 -12.27
N ASP A 71 15.05 4.38 -13.43
CA ASP A 71 13.67 4.85 -13.59
C ASP A 71 12.72 3.64 -13.75
N TRP A 72 12.30 3.07 -12.63
CA TRP A 72 11.42 1.89 -12.59
C TRP A 72 10.11 2.09 -13.35
N ALA A 73 9.59 3.31 -13.41
CA ALA A 73 8.35 3.61 -14.13
C ALA A 73 8.47 3.38 -15.64
N SER A 74 9.69 3.53 -16.19
CA SER A 74 10.03 3.33 -17.60
C SER A 74 10.54 1.92 -17.92
N GLU A 75 10.85 1.11 -16.90
CA GLU A 75 11.28 -0.28 -17.09
C GLU A 75 10.11 -1.18 -17.51
N GLU A 76 10.43 -2.19 -18.33
CA GLU A 76 9.45 -3.19 -18.70
C GLU A 76 8.89 -3.87 -17.44
N ARG A 77 7.56 -4.01 -17.38
CA ARG A 77 6.86 -4.55 -16.20
C ARG A 77 7.23 -3.85 -14.88
N LEU A 78 7.62 -2.58 -14.91
CA LEU A 78 8.14 -1.85 -13.74
C LEU A 78 9.39 -2.47 -13.10
N GLY A 79 10.09 -3.39 -13.77
CA GLY A 79 11.21 -4.13 -13.21
C GLY A 79 10.83 -5.41 -12.45
N PHE A 80 9.56 -5.81 -12.41
CA PHE A 80 9.16 -7.12 -11.88
C PHE A 80 9.79 -8.25 -12.72
N PRO A 81 10.28 -9.34 -12.09
CA PRO A 81 10.76 -10.51 -12.80
C PRO A 81 9.59 -11.27 -13.47
N PRO A 82 9.87 -12.12 -14.48
CA PRO A 82 8.84 -13.00 -15.03
C PRO A 82 8.32 -13.94 -13.95
N SER A 83 7.04 -14.31 -14.02
CA SER A 83 6.44 -15.25 -13.06
C SER A 83 7.26 -16.54 -12.95
N SER A 84 7.37 -17.13 -11.77
CA SER A 84 7.96 -18.47 -11.61
C SER A 84 7.07 -19.58 -12.20
N ASN A 85 5.77 -19.32 -12.36
CA ASN A 85 4.83 -20.26 -12.97
C ASN A 85 4.96 -20.27 -14.50
N LEU A 86 5.31 -21.44 -15.05
CA LEU A 86 5.54 -21.63 -16.48
C LEU A 86 4.31 -21.34 -17.35
N GLU A 87 3.11 -21.66 -16.90
CA GLU A 87 1.87 -21.41 -17.66
C GLU A 87 1.58 -19.90 -17.74
N VAL A 88 1.83 -19.17 -16.66
CA VAL A 88 1.68 -17.71 -16.64
C VAL A 88 2.71 -17.05 -17.54
N ARG A 89 3.97 -17.53 -17.53
CA ARG A 89 5.02 -17.04 -18.44
C ARG A 89 4.68 -17.30 -19.90
N ALA A 90 4.20 -18.50 -20.22
CA ALA A 90 3.81 -18.83 -21.59
C ALA A 90 2.65 -17.93 -22.06
N ALA A 91 1.64 -17.72 -21.22
CA ALA A 91 0.54 -16.80 -21.52
C ALA A 91 1.01 -15.35 -21.68
N GLU A 92 2.01 -14.90 -20.92
CA GLU A 92 2.63 -13.57 -21.09
C GLU A 92 3.31 -13.47 -22.47
N MET A 93 4.11 -14.47 -22.84
CA MET A 93 4.79 -14.52 -24.15
C MET A 93 3.80 -14.54 -25.31
N ASP A 94 2.69 -15.27 -25.19
CA ASP A 94 1.62 -15.30 -26.19
C ASP A 94 0.89 -13.95 -26.30
N ALA A 95 0.75 -13.24 -25.18
CA ALA A 95 0.12 -11.93 -25.12
C ALA A 95 1.04 -10.77 -25.53
N GLU A 96 2.34 -10.99 -25.64
CA GLU A 96 3.35 -9.96 -25.90
C GLU A 96 3.06 -9.09 -27.16
N PRO A 97 2.63 -9.64 -28.32
CA PRO A 97 2.25 -8.82 -29.47
C PRO A 97 1.07 -7.89 -29.17
N LEU A 98 0.10 -8.34 -28.36
CA LEU A 98 -1.06 -7.56 -27.94
C LEU A 98 -0.62 -6.44 -26.99
N LEU A 99 0.22 -6.74 -26.01
CA LEU A 99 0.75 -5.75 -25.05
C LEU A 99 1.52 -4.64 -25.77
N ARG A 100 2.42 -4.99 -26.71
CA ARG A 100 3.15 -4.01 -27.52
C ARG A 100 2.22 -3.14 -28.36
N LEU A 101 1.21 -3.72 -28.99
CA LEU A 101 0.26 -2.97 -29.82
C LEU A 101 -0.56 -1.99 -28.96
N ALA A 102 -1.02 -2.43 -27.78
CA ALA A 102 -1.73 -1.57 -26.83
C ALA A 102 -0.86 -0.41 -26.35
N ALA A 103 0.41 -0.67 -26.00
CA ALA A 103 1.37 0.36 -25.62
C ALA A 103 1.61 1.38 -26.74
N GLN A 104 1.83 0.92 -27.99
CA GLN A 104 2.00 1.81 -29.14
C GLN A 104 0.76 2.65 -29.44
N ARG A 105 -0.45 2.08 -29.29
CA ARG A 105 -1.70 2.83 -29.43
C ARG A 105 -1.80 3.89 -28.34
N CYS A 106 -1.57 3.52 -27.09
CA CYS A 106 -1.57 4.45 -25.96
C CYS A 106 -0.62 5.63 -26.24
N GLU A 107 0.63 5.34 -26.61
CA GLU A 107 1.64 6.34 -26.95
C GLU A 107 1.17 7.28 -28.06
N LYS A 108 0.65 6.76 -29.17
CA LYS A 108 0.12 7.58 -30.28
C LYS A 108 -1.02 8.50 -29.87
N HIS A 109 -1.96 8.00 -29.06
CA HIS A 109 -3.06 8.83 -28.55
C HIS A 109 -2.50 9.97 -27.69
N TRP A 110 -1.59 9.66 -26.75
CA TRP A 110 -1.01 10.66 -25.86
C TRP A 110 -0.09 11.66 -26.55
N GLN A 111 0.64 11.27 -27.59
CA GLN A 111 1.38 12.20 -28.43
C GLN A 111 0.46 13.20 -29.15
N SER A 112 -0.75 12.79 -29.52
CA SER A 112 -1.75 13.71 -30.06
C SER A 112 -2.35 14.61 -28.98
N TYR A 113 -2.53 14.10 -27.76
CA TYR A 113 -3.18 14.80 -26.68
C TYR A 113 -2.27 15.77 -25.93
N SER A 114 -1.00 15.43 -25.72
CA SER A 114 -0.06 16.22 -24.93
C SER A 114 0.39 17.52 -25.61
N ARG A 115 0.15 17.66 -26.92
CA ARG A 115 0.46 18.89 -27.67
C ARG A 115 -0.32 20.08 -27.11
N GLY A 116 0.38 20.94 -26.37
CA GLY A 116 -0.17 22.18 -25.82
C GLY A 116 -1.02 22.02 -24.55
N LEU A 117 -1.03 20.84 -23.91
CA LEU A 117 -1.66 20.68 -22.61
C LEU A 117 -0.69 21.08 -21.49
N PRO A 118 -1.07 22.04 -20.61
CA PRO A 118 -0.35 22.23 -19.37
C PRO A 118 -0.56 20.99 -18.51
N LEU A 119 0.49 20.17 -18.36
CA LEU A 119 0.54 19.14 -17.34
C LEU A 119 0.76 19.81 -15.98
N LEU A 120 0.34 19.17 -14.87
CA LEU A 120 0.50 19.65 -13.48
C LEU A 120 -0.44 20.80 -13.07
N ALA A 121 -0.05 21.57 -12.05
CA ALA A 121 -0.85 22.56 -11.30
C ALA A 121 -1.47 23.72 -12.11
N ALA A 122 -1.17 23.80 -13.41
CA ALA A 122 -1.75 24.77 -14.33
C ALA A 122 -2.94 24.21 -15.14
N ALA A 123 -3.29 22.93 -14.96
CA ALA A 123 -4.46 22.33 -15.60
C ALA A 123 -5.76 22.95 -15.04
N ASN A 124 -6.62 23.46 -15.92
CA ASN A 124 -7.96 23.87 -15.53
C ASN A 124 -8.92 22.67 -15.56
N ALA A 125 -10.11 22.82 -14.97
CA ALA A 125 -11.10 21.74 -14.85
C ALA A 125 -11.46 21.06 -16.19
N LYS A 126 -11.47 21.80 -17.32
CA LYS A 126 -11.77 21.22 -18.64
C LYS A 126 -10.63 20.30 -19.11
N VAL A 127 -9.38 20.72 -18.88
CA VAL A 127 -8.19 19.92 -19.19
C VAL A 127 -8.15 18.67 -18.32
N GLU A 128 -8.45 18.79 -17.02
CA GLU A 128 -8.56 17.63 -16.13
C GLU A 128 -9.63 16.64 -16.59
N GLU A 129 -10.84 17.10 -16.92
CA GLU A 129 -11.91 16.22 -17.40
C GLU A 129 -11.52 15.51 -18.71
N PHE A 130 -10.84 16.21 -19.60
CA PHE A 130 -10.28 15.62 -20.81
C PHE A 130 -9.23 14.54 -20.49
N MET A 131 -8.27 14.84 -19.60
CA MET A 131 -7.25 13.88 -19.18
C MET A 131 -7.88 12.65 -18.53
N ARG A 132 -8.86 12.80 -17.63
CA ARG A 132 -9.59 11.67 -17.02
C ARG A 132 -10.21 10.78 -18.09
N ARG A 133 -10.88 11.38 -19.08
CA ARG A 133 -11.46 10.61 -20.20
C ARG A 133 -10.39 9.88 -21.01
N ALA A 134 -9.29 10.56 -21.36
CA ALA A 134 -8.20 9.95 -22.11
C ALA A 134 -7.54 8.79 -21.34
N MET A 135 -7.24 8.99 -20.05
CA MET A 135 -6.72 7.96 -19.14
C MET A 135 -7.65 6.74 -19.07
N TRP A 136 -8.95 6.98 -18.93
CA TRP A 136 -9.93 5.91 -18.87
C TRP A 136 -9.97 5.09 -20.16
N HIS A 137 -10.02 5.75 -21.33
CA HIS A 137 -10.19 5.10 -22.61
C HIS A 137 -8.91 4.48 -23.19
N HIS A 138 -7.78 5.17 -23.04
CA HIS A 138 -6.54 4.83 -23.74
C HIS A 138 -5.42 4.37 -22.81
N GLY A 139 -5.58 4.51 -21.49
CA GLY A 139 -4.53 4.28 -20.50
C GLY A 139 -3.52 5.40 -20.49
N ILE A 140 -2.40 5.21 -19.78
CA ILE A 140 -1.31 6.18 -19.68
C ILE A 140 0.01 5.54 -20.16
N PRO A 141 0.84 6.25 -20.95
CA PRO A 141 2.20 5.80 -21.24
C PRO A 141 3.01 5.67 -19.95
N GLN A 142 3.84 4.65 -19.86
CA GLN A 142 4.64 4.32 -18.67
C GLN A 142 5.33 5.55 -18.05
N HIS A 143 6.09 6.28 -18.86
CA HIS A 143 6.85 7.45 -18.45
C HIS A 143 6.01 8.68 -18.04
N LEU A 144 4.71 8.74 -18.37
CA LEU A 144 3.82 9.86 -17.99
C LEU A 144 2.99 9.55 -16.74
N ARG A 145 3.02 8.31 -16.26
CA ARG A 145 2.09 7.83 -15.24
C ARG A 145 2.23 8.55 -13.92
N GLY A 146 3.45 8.69 -13.38
CA GLY A 146 3.67 9.39 -12.12
C GLY A 146 3.13 10.83 -12.15
N VAL A 147 3.48 11.59 -13.19
CA VAL A 147 3.02 12.97 -13.39
C VAL A 147 1.49 13.06 -13.48
N LEU A 148 0.86 12.20 -14.28
CA LEU A 148 -0.59 12.22 -14.48
C LEU A 148 -1.35 11.77 -13.24
N TRP A 149 -0.85 10.77 -12.52
CA TRP A 149 -1.45 10.34 -11.24
C TRP A 149 -1.41 11.47 -10.21
N LEU A 150 -0.27 12.16 -10.06
CA LEU A 150 -0.14 13.31 -9.16
C LEU A 150 -1.02 14.49 -9.57
N THR A 151 -1.14 14.74 -10.87
CA THR A 151 -1.98 15.84 -11.40
C THR A 151 -3.46 15.54 -11.19
N ILE A 152 -3.92 14.37 -11.60
CA ILE A 152 -5.35 14.03 -11.64
C ILE A 152 -5.93 13.74 -10.23
N SER A 153 -5.08 13.39 -9.27
CA SER A 153 -5.47 13.25 -7.86
C SER A 153 -5.48 14.60 -7.12
N GLY A 154 -4.93 15.66 -7.71
CA GLY A 154 -4.69 16.94 -7.03
C GLY A 154 -3.50 16.91 -6.05
N VAL A 155 -2.80 15.78 -5.95
CA VAL A 155 -1.64 15.64 -5.04
C VAL A 155 -0.52 16.59 -5.39
N ALA A 156 -0.27 16.86 -6.68
CA ALA A 156 0.76 17.82 -7.09
C ALA A 156 0.54 19.22 -6.46
N ALA A 157 -0.71 19.69 -6.41
CA ALA A 157 -1.04 20.97 -5.76
C ALA A 157 -0.89 20.88 -4.23
N LYS A 158 -1.35 19.78 -3.62
CA LYS A 158 -1.23 19.55 -2.17
C LYS A 158 0.23 19.51 -1.70
N MET A 159 1.12 18.92 -2.49
CA MET A 159 2.55 18.89 -2.23
C MET A 159 3.20 20.27 -2.33
N ASP A 160 2.82 21.08 -3.34
CA ASP A 160 3.34 22.43 -3.50
C ASP A 160 3.03 23.30 -2.26
N GLU A 161 1.88 23.07 -1.60
CA GLU A 161 1.47 23.74 -0.36
C GLU A 161 2.14 23.15 0.92
N ASN A 162 2.55 21.89 0.90
CA ASN A 162 3.01 21.13 2.07
C ASN A 162 4.38 20.48 1.83
N GLN A 163 5.35 21.24 1.31
CA GLN A 163 6.64 20.70 0.91
C GLN A 163 7.39 20.03 2.08
N GLY A 164 7.79 18.77 1.88
CA GLY A 164 8.58 18.00 2.83
C GLY A 164 7.83 17.57 4.09
N PHE A 165 6.49 17.50 4.03
CA PHE A 165 5.63 17.16 5.17
C PHE A 165 5.90 15.75 5.70
N CYS A 166 6.04 14.75 4.81
CA CYS A 166 6.33 13.36 5.21
C CYS A 166 7.64 13.29 6.01
N ARG A 167 8.69 13.93 5.48
CA ARG A 167 9.99 14.02 6.17
C ARG A 167 9.91 14.80 7.47
N ALA A 168 9.16 15.89 7.52
CA ALA A 168 8.98 16.69 8.73
C ALA A 168 8.31 15.90 9.86
N LEU A 169 7.28 15.10 9.53
CA LEU A 169 6.63 14.19 10.48
C LEU A 169 7.62 13.20 11.10
N LEU A 170 8.40 12.51 10.27
CA LEU A 170 9.40 11.56 10.74
C LEU A 170 10.54 12.24 11.52
N LYS A 171 10.97 13.44 11.13
CA LYS A 171 11.97 14.20 11.90
C LYS A 171 11.46 14.57 13.29
N ARG A 172 10.17 14.93 13.40
CA ARG A 172 9.56 15.36 14.65
C ARG A 172 9.28 14.19 15.60
N HIS A 173 8.79 13.07 15.08
CA HIS A 173 8.28 11.98 15.89
C HIS A 173 9.14 10.71 15.85
N GLY A 174 10.10 10.63 14.93
CA GLY A 174 10.82 9.39 14.64
C GLY A 174 9.90 8.31 14.05
N TYR A 175 10.40 7.09 13.97
CA TYR A 175 9.56 5.93 13.67
C TYR A 175 8.67 5.61 14.86
N MET A 176 7.45 5.15 14.55
CA MET A 176 6.53 4.61 15.56
C MET A 176 7.15 3.39 16.26
N ARG A 177 6.67 3.09 17.46
CA ARG A 177 7.04 1.90 18.23
C ARG A 177 5.80 1.10 18.58
N GLY A 178 5.98 -0.16 18.95
CA GLY A 178 4.90 -1.09 19.32
C GLY A 178 4.42 -1.94 18.15
N GLU A 179 3.27 -2.57 18.33
CA GLU A 179 2.76 -3.63 17.44
C GLU A 179 2.65 -3.21 15.97
N TYR A 180 2.26 -1.96 15.70
CA TYR A 180 2.16 -1.46 14.32
C TYR A 180 3.52 -1.31 13.65
N ALA A 181 4.55 -0.91 14.40
CA ALA A 181 5.91 -0.82 13.87
C ALA A 181 6.45 -2.21 13.52
N GLU A 182 6.22 -3.19 14.39
CA GLU A 182 6.58 -4.59 14.15
C GLU A 182 5.82 -5.19 12.95
N ALA A 183 4.53 -4.86 12.81
CA ALA A 183 3.72 -5.28 11.67
C ALA A 183 4.22 -4.67 10.35
N ILE A 184 4.58 -3.39 10.34
CA ILE A 184 5.21 -2.72 9.19
C ILE A 184 6.49 -3.46 8.80
N GLU A 185 7.41 -3.69 9.74
CA GLU A 185 8.67 -4.38 9.43
C GLU A 185 8.42 -5.79 8.90
N LYS A 186 7.57 -6.58 9.56
CA LYS A 186 7.23 -7.94 9.11
C LYS A 186 6.71 -7.94 7.67
N ASP A 187 5.86 -6.99 7.32
CA ASP A 187 5.28 -6.89 5.98
C ASP A 187 6.29 -6.41 4.94
N LEU A 188 7.19 -5.49 5.29
CA LEU A 188 8.22 -5.01 4.39
C LEU A 188 9.14 -6.14 3.91
N HIS A 189 9.54 -7.07 4.79
CA HIS A 189 10.40 -8.21 4.42
C HIS A 189 9.80 -9.11 3.33
N ARG A 190 8.46 -9.19 3.26
CA ARG A 190 7.74 -9.99 2.25
C ARG A 190 7.19 -9.15 1.09
N THR A 191 7.48 -7.85 1.04
CA THR A 191 6.97 -6.95 0.00
C THR A 191 7.87 -7.00 -1.23
N PHE A 192 7.37 -7.64 -2.29
CA PHE A 192 8.07 -7.80 -3.59
C PHE A 192 9.53 -8.27 -3.43
N PRO A 193 9.79 -9.40 -2.75
CA PRO A 193 11.14 -9.81 -2.37
C PRO A 193 12.06 -10.12 -3.55
N GLU A 194 11.49 -10.48 -4.71
CA GLU A 194 12.25 -10.76 -5.94
C GLU A 194 12.54 -9.50 -6.78
N HIS A 195 11.97 -8.35 -6.40
CA HIS A 195 12.13 -7.11 -7.14
C HIS A 195 13.38 -6.37 -6.68
N ARG A 196 14.31 -6.09 -7.60
CA ARG A 196 15.63 -5.48 -7.32
C ARG A 196 15.56 -4.21 -6.45
N TYR A 197 14.58 -3.35 -6.70
CA TYR A 197 14.37 -2.13 -5.90
C TYR A 197 14.11 -2.38 -4.40
N PHE A 198 13.54 -3.54 -4.05
CA PHE A 198 13.21 -3.93 -2.68
C PHE A 198 14.22 -4.96 -2.10
N ALA A 199 14.92 -5.71 -2.95
CA ALA A 199 15.93 -6.69 -2.55
C ALA A 199 17.34 -6.08 -2.37
N ASP A 200 17.81 -5.27 -3.32
CA ASP A 200 19.20 -4.82 -3.41
C ASP A 200 19.44 -3.56 -2.56
N GLY A 201 20.08 -3.71 -1.39
CA GLY A 201 20.50 -2.58 -0.56
C GLY A 201 19.36 -1.80 0.13
N GLY A 202 18.13 -2.32 0.06
CA GLY A 202 17.01 -1.87 0.88
C GLY A 202 16.50 -0.46 0.59
N LEU A 203 16.80 0.15 -0.58
CA LEU A 203 16.33 1.51 -0.89
C LEU A 203 14.79 1.58 -0.91
N GLY A 204 14.14 0.73 -1.71
CA GLY A 204 12.68 0.70 -1.78
C GLY A 204 12.03 0.33 -0.44
N ILE A 205 12.62 -0.61 0.29
CA ILE A 205 12.19 -0.98 1.65
C ILE A 205 12.31 0.19 2.62
N ARG A 206 13.41 0.95 2.55
CA ARG A 206 13.62 2.14 3.37
C ARG A 206 12.60 3.23 3.07
N LYS A 207 12.37 3.54 1.79
CA LYS A 207 11.34 4.51 1.40
C LYS A 207 9.95 4.07 1.85
N ALA A 208 9.62 2.79 1.65
CA ALA A 208 8.34 2.26 2.08
C ALA A 208 8.15 2.35 3.59
N ARG A 209 9.18 2.01 4.39
CA ARG A 209 9.20 2.21 5.84
C ARG A 209 8.91 3.65 6.23
N ASN A 210 9.62 4.61 5.64
CA ASN A 210 9.44 6.04 5.90
C ASN A 210 8.00 6.46 5.67
N VAL A 211 7.45 6.14 4.49
CA VAL A 211 6.08 6.52 4.14
C VAL A 211 5.06 5.85 5.07
N LEU A 212 5.20 4.56 5.39
CA LEU A 212 4.26 3.85 6.25
C LEU A 212 4.23 4.41 7.67
N HIS A 213 5.40 4.70 8.27
CA HIS A 213 5.44 5.33 9.59
C HIS A 213 4.87 6.75 9.57
N ALA A 214 5.15 7.54 8.53
CA ALA A 214 4.58 8.87 8.39
C ALA A 214 3.06 8.82 8.25
N LEU A 215 2.52 7.83 7.51
CA LEU A 215 1.07 7.63 7.37
C LEU A 215 0.40 7.31 8.71
N CYS A 216 1.02 6.47 9.54
CA CYS A 216 0.49 6.19 10.88
C CYS A 216 0.49 7.43 11.78
N TRP A 217 1.52 8.29 11.69
CA TRP A 217 1.52 9.57 12.40
C TRP A 217 0.46 10.54 11.88
N ARG A 218 0.22 10.55 10.57
CA ARG A 218 -0.77 11.41 9.92
C ARG A 218 -2.20 11.08 10.34
N ASN A 219 -2.50 9.80 10.54
CA ASN A 219 -3.81 9.33 10.96
C ASN A 219 -3.70 8.19 11.99
N PRO A 220 -3.57 8.51 13.29
CA PRO A 220 -3.48 7.52 14.36
C PRO A 220 -4.71 6.60 14.48
N LEU A 221 -5.87 7.02 13.96
CA LEU A 221 -7.11 6.22 14.01
C LEU A 221 -7.20 5.17 12.89
N LEU A 222 -6.40 5.32 11.84
CA LEU A 222 -6.38 4.39 10.70
C LEU A 222 -5.61 3.11 11.05
N ASN A 223 -4.66 3.19 11.99
CA ASN A 223 -3.69 2.14 12.33
C ASN A 223 -2.97 1.58 11.08
N TYR A 224 -2.06 0.62 11.25
CA TYR A 224 -1.45 -0.06 10.11
C TYR A 224 -2.34 -1.23 9.65
N CYS A 225 -2.74 -1.22 8.38
CA CYS A 225 -3.47 -2.33 7.77
C CYS A 225 -2.57 -3.13 6.81
N GLN A 226 -2.61 -4.45 6.91
CA GLN A 226 -1.96 -5.38 5.99
C GLN A 226 -2.54 -5.18 4.58
N SER A 227 -1.80 -4.47 3.73
CA SER A 227 -2.07 -4.09 2.34
C SER A 227 -1.30 -2.81 2.03
N PHE A 228 -1.11 -1.94 3.02
CA PHE A 228 -0.44 -0.65 2.85
C PHE A 228 1.00 -0.80 2.37
N ASN A 229 1.71 -1.83 2.83
CA ASN A 229 3.04 -2.18 2.34
C ASN A 229 3.08 -2.34 0.81
N TYR A 230 2.12 -3.07 0.24
CA TYR A 230 2.03 -3.29 -1.19
C TYR A 230 1.58 -2.03 -1.94
N LEU A 231 0.62 -1.28 -1.39
CA LEU A 231 0.16 -0.01 -1.99
C LEU A 231 1.32 1.00 -2.08
N VAL A 232 2.04 1.20 -0.97
CA VAL A 232 3.20 2.10 -0.89
C VAL A 232 4.30 1.64 -1.84
N ALA A 233 4.66 0.35 -1.81
CA ALA A 233 5.69 -0.20 -2.69
C ALA A 233 5.33 -0.05 -4.18
N PHE A 234 4.08 -0.30 -4.56
CA PHE A 234 3.63 -0.14 -5.94
C PHE A 234 3.65 1.32 -6.39
N ILE A 235 3.21 2.26 -5.55
CA ILE A 235 3.28 3.70 -5.87
C ILE A 235 4.74 4.14 -6.00
N LEU A 236 5.65 3.68 -5.13
CA LEU A 236 7.08 3.96 -5.22
C LEU A 236 7.70 3.49 -6.54
N LEU A 237 7.26 2.37 -7.11
CA LEU A 237 7.72 1.94 -8.43
C LEU A 237 7.28 2.88 -9.57
N VAL A 238 6.25 3.69 -9.35
CA VAL A 238 5.70 4.62 -10.36
C VAL A 238 6.25 6.04 -10.18
N VAL A 239 6.53 6.49 -8.95
CA VAL A 239 6.97 7.88 -8.67
C VAL A 239 8.36 8.00 -8.07
N ASP A 240 8.91 6.93 -7.47
CA ASP A 240 10.22 6.87 -6.79
C ASP A 240 10.52 8.04 -5.83
N ASP A 241 9.50 8.56 -5.15
CA ASP A 241 9.58 9.76 -4.29
C ASP A 241 8.73 9.55 -3.03
N GLU A 242 9.31 9.78 -1.84
CA GLU A 242 8.63 9.48 -0.57
C GLU A 242 7.43 10.40 -0.34
N GLU A 243 7.61 11.69 -0.62
CA GLU A 243 6.58 12.72 -0.43
C GLU A 243 5.39 12.49 -1.38
N SER A 244 5.66 12.26 -2.67
CA SER A 244 4.64 11.92 -3.67
C SER A 244 3.88 10.66 -3.29
N THR A 245 4.59 9.63 -2.83
CA THR A 245 3.99 8.37 -2.40
C THR A 245 3.09 8.57 -1.18
N PHE A 246 3.58 9.31 -0.18
CA PHE A 246 2.83 9.64 1.03
C PHE A 246 1.52 10.35 0.69
N TRP A 247 1.56 11.39 -0.15
CA TRP A 247 0.35 12.14 -0.48
C TRP A 247 -0.61 11.39 -1.41
N LEU A 248 -0.11 10.54 -2.32
CA LEU A 248 -0.96 9.62 -3.08
C LEU A 248 -1.66 8.62 -2.16
N MET A 249 -0.96 8.08 -1.16
CA MET A 249 -1.58 7.23 -0.14
C MET A 249 -2.63 7.99 0.67
N CYS A 250 -2.36 9.22 1.11
CA CYS A 250 -3.39 10.05 1.74
C CYS A 250 -4.59 10.25 0.82
N HIS A 251 -4.39 10.55 -0.46
CA HIS A 251 -5.49 10.69 -1.42
C HIS A 251 -6.31 9.40 -1.55
N LEU A 252 -5.65 8.24 -1.63
CA LEU A 252 -6.34 6.95 -1.69
C LEU A 252 -7.25 6.73 -0.48
N LEU A 253 -6.73 6.99 0.72
CA LEU A 253 -7.39 6.68 2.00
C LEU A 253 -8.42 7.73 2.43
N GLU A 254 -8.18 9.01 2.12
CA GLU A 254 -9.00 10.14 2.58
C GLU A 254 -10.02 10.60 1.54
N ASN A 255 -9.80 10.32 0.25
CA ASN A 255 -10.61 10.87 -0.84
C ASN A 255 -11.15 9.81 -1.79
N LEU A 256 -10.33 8.86 -2.22
CA LEU A 256 -10.70 7.93 -3.29
C LEU A 256 -11.56 6.77 -2.78
N LEU A 257 -11.12 6.14 -1.70
CA LEU A 257 -11.78 4.97 -1.11
C LEU A 257 -12.71 5.38 0.04
N PRO A 258 -13.69 4.54 0.42
CA PRO A 258 -14.46 4.77 1.64
C PRO A 258 -13.52 4.87 2.85
N ASN A 259 -13.67 5.94 3.64
CA ASN A 259 -12.76 6.25 4.75
C ASN A 259 -12.69 5.14 5.83
N ASP A 260 -13.73 4.31 5.92
CA ASP A 260 -13.83 3.20 6.86
C ASP A 260 -13.47 1.84 6.26
N LEU A 261 -13.03 1.80 4.99
CA LEU A 261 -12.56 0.57 4.35
C LEU A 261 -11.44 -0.07 5.17
N TYR A 262 -10.46 0.74 5.58
CA TYR A 262 -9.31 0.35 6.41
C TYR A 262 -9.45 0.76 7.89
N SER A 263 -10.67 0.99 8.38
CA SER A 263 -10.86 1.22 9.83
C SER A 263 -10.36 0.02 10.65
N GLU A 264 -10.01 0.25 11.92
CA GLU A 264 -9.54 -0.81 12.83
C GLU A 264 -10.47 -2.04 12.89
N SER A 265 -11.78 -1.83 12.90
CA SER A 265 -12.78 -2.92 12.92
C SER A 265 -13.08 -3.51 11.53
N LEU A 266 -12.46 -2.97 10.47
CA LEU A 266 -12.72 -3.27 9.06
C LEU A 266 -14.23 -3.23 8.72
N ILE A 267 -14.97 -2.30 9.34
CA ILE A 267 -16.42 -2.20 9.14
C ILE A 267 -16.75 -1.86 7.69
N GLY A 268 -16.02 -0.93 7.05
CA GLY A 268 -16.22 -0.55 5.66
C GLY A 268 -15.94 -1.72 4.70
N THR A 269 -14.92 -2.54 4.98
CA THR A 269 -14.66 -3.78 4.23
C THR A 269 -15.85 -4.72 4.27
N LYS A 270 -16.42 -4.98 5.45
CA LYS A 270 -17.59 -5.86 5.59
C LYS A 270 -18.87 -5.26 4.99
N VAL A 271 -18.98 -3.93 4.97
CA VAL A 271 -20.05 -3.26 4.22
C VAL A 271 -19.90 -3.52 2.72
N ASP A 272 -18.70 -3.34 2.17
CA ASP A 272 -18.45 -3.58 0.74
C ASP A 272 -18.56 -5.07 0.36
N GLN A 273 -18.31 -5.98 1.30
CA GLN A 273 -18.61 -7.41 1.18
C GLN A 273 -20.10 -7.65 0.88
N LEU A 274 -21.00 -7.10 1.70
CA LEU A 274 -22.45 -7.22 1.47
C LEU A 274 -22.90 -6.49 0.19
N VAL A 275 -22.31 -5.33 -0.11
CA VAL A 275 -22.61 -4.58 -1.33
C VAL A 275 -22.20 -5.38 -2.57
N LEU A 276 -21.02 -6.00 -2.58
CA LEU A 276 -20.55 -6.84 -3.68
C LEU A 276 -21.48 -8.03 -3.90
N GLN A 277 -21.90 -8.70 -2.82
CA GLN A 277 -22.85 -9.82 -2.90
C GLN A 277 -24.18 -9.38 -3.53
N ALA A 278 -24.73 -8.25 -3.11
CA ALA A 278 -25.96 -7.69 -3.69
C ALA A 278 -25.77 -7.26 -5.15
N LEU A 279 -24.63 -6.66 -5.49
CA LEU A 279 -24.30 -6.28 -6.87
C LEU A 279 -24.16 -7.51 -7.78
N LEU A 280 -23.59 -8.62 -7.29
CA LEU A 280 -23.50 -9.86 -8.04
C LEU A 280 -24.91 -10.38 -8.40
N GLN A 281 -25.83 -10.39 -7.43
CA GLN A 281 -27.21 -10.79 -7.67
C GLN A 281 -27.90 -9.91 -8.72
N GLN A 282 -27.65 -8.59 -8.70
CA GLN A 282 -28.24 -7.65 -9.65
C GLN A 282 -27.63 -7.75 -11.06
N ARG A 283 -26.31 -7.90 -11.16
CA ARG A 283 -25.58 -7.76 -12.43
C ARG A 283 -25.27 -9.09 -13.10
N LEU A 284 -25.06 -10.15 -12.31
CA LEU A 284 -24.67 -11.49 -12.77
C LEU A 284 -25.51 -12.58 -12.06
N PRO A 285 -26.85 -12.55 -12.16
CA PRO A 285 -27.73 -13.41 -11.34
C PRO A 285 -27.48 -14.92 -11.53
N ARG A 286 -27.11 -15.34 -12.75
CA ARG A 286 -26.75 -16.75 -13.01
C ARG A 286 -25.51 -17.19 -12.24
N LEU A 287 -24.50 -16.33 -12.13
CA LEU A 287 -23.32 -16.63 -11.32
C LEU A 287 -23.64 -16.56 -9.83
N ALA A 288 -24.47 -15.61 -9.40
CA ALA A 288 -24.91 -15.53 -8.00
C ALA A 288 -25.60 -16.82 -7.56
N GLN A 289 -26.49 -17.36 -8.39
CA GLN A 289 -27.14 -18.65 -8.12
C GLN A 289 -26.11 -19.79 -8.05
N ASN A 290 -25.24 -19.92 -9.06
CA ASN A 290 -24.22 -20.96 -9.09
C ASN A 290 -23.29 -20.90 -7.86
N PHE A 291 -22.82 -19.69 -7.49
CA PHE A 291 -21.97 -19.48 -6.31
C PHE A 291 -22.69 -19.88 -5.01
N SER A 292 -24.00 -19.65 -4.91
CA SER A 292 -24.79 -20.14 -3.79
C SER A 292 -24.86 -21.67 -3.75
N GLU A 293 -24.99 -22.33 -4.90
CA GLU A 293 -25.06 -23.79 -5.03
C GLU A 293 -23.72 -24.45 -4.69
N VAL A 294 -22.60 -23.88 -5.14
CA VAL A 294 -21.24 -24.38 -4.87
C VAL A 294 -20.66 -23.86 -3.55
N HIS A 295 -21.44 -23.10 -2.78
CA HIS A 295 -21.04 -22.50 -1.49
C HIS A 295 -19.79 -21.60 -1.57
N PHE A 296 -19.64 -20.85 -2.66
CA PHE A 296 -18.60 -19.85 -2.82
C PHE A 296 -19.06 -18.47 -2.33
N GLU A 297 -18.35 -17.91 -1.35
CA GLU A 297 -18.61 -16.60 -0.76
C GLU A 297 -17.89 -15.50 -1.56
N VAL A 298 -18.58 -14.93 -2.57
CA VAL A 298 -18.02 -13.89 -3.46
C VAL A 298 -17.52 -12.66 -2.70
N GLU A 299 -18.13 -12.35 -1.57
CA GLU A 299 -17.75 -11.25 -0.70
C GLU A 299 -16.28 -11.33 -0.24
N THR A 300 -15.70 -12.53 -0.13
CA THR A 300 -14.30 -12.71 0.25
C THR A 300 -13.31 -12.04 -0.72
N LEU A 301 -13.73 -11.82 -1.98
CA LEU A 301 -12.94 -11.10 -2.98
C LEU A 301 -12.71 -9.63 -2.62
N VAL A 302 -13.52 -9.02 -1.76
CA VAL A 302 -13.24 -7.65 -1.27
C VAL A 302 -11.95 -7.63 -0.46
N SER A 303 -11.79 -8.58 0.46
CA SER A 303 -10.58 -8.69 1.27
C SER A 303 -9.37 -9.14 0.44
N ALA A 304 -9.57 -10.06 -0.51
CA ALA A 304 -8.49 -10.60 -1.32
C ALA A 304 -8.01 -9.65 -2.43
N TRP A 305 -8.92 -8.92 -3.10
CA TRP A 305 -8.60 -8.14 -4.29
C TRP A 305 -8.72 -6.64 -4.06
N VAL A 306 -9.81 -6.17 -3.43
CA VAL A 306 -10.09 -4.73 -3.31
C VAL A 306 -9.17 -4.07 -2.28
N MET A 307 -8.91 -4.71 -1.14
CA MET A 307 -8.05 -4.14 -0.08
C MET A 307 -6.61 -3.89 -0.52
N ALA A 308 -6.08 -4.66 -1.47
CA ALA A 308 -4.76 -4.42 -2.05
C ALA A 308 -4.83 -3.74 -3.43
N LEU A 309 -6.01 -3.23 -3.83
CA LEU A 309 -6.26 -2.63 -5.15
C LEU A 309 -5.69 -3.46 -6.31
N PHE A 310 -5.96 -4.77 -6.27
CA PHE A 310 -5.58 -5.79 -7.27
C PHE A 310 -4.08 -6.05 -7.41
N ILE A 311 -3.23 -5.46 -6.56
CA ILE A 311 -1.82 -5.81 -6.49
C ILE A 311 -1.68 -7.30 -6.13
N ASN A 312 -0.77 -8.00 -6.82
CA ASN A 312 -0.58 -9.46 -6.73
C ASN A 312 -1.77 -10.32 -7.18
N VAL A 313 -2.82 -9.73 -7.75
CA VAL A 313 -3.97 -10.47 -8.30
C VAL A 313 -3.88 -10.61 -9.82
N VAL A 314 -3.50 -9.53 -10.51
CA VAL A 314 -3.39 -9.46 -11.98
C VAL A 314 -1.97 -9.08 -12.40
N PRO A 315 -1.54 -9.37 -13.65
CA PRO A 315 -0.26 -8.91 -14.19
C PRO A 315 -0.08 -7.39 -14.06
N VAL A 316 1.15 -6.94 -13.83
CA VAL A 316 1.45 -5.52 -13.58
C VAL A 316 1.01 -4.59 -14.72
N GLN A 317 1.08 -5.07 -15.97
CA GLN A 317 0.62 -4.33 -17.16
C GLN A 317 -0.89 -4.04 -17.07
N THR A 318 -1.67 -5.02 -16.61
CA THR A 318 -3.12 -4.90 -16.40
C THR A 318 -3.44 -4.11 -15.13
N LEU A 319 -2.67 -4.31 -14.06
CA LEU A 319 -2.78 -3.56 -12.82
C LEU A 319 -2.64 -2.05 -13.06
N LEU A 320 -1.64 -1.64 -13.85
CA LEU A 320 -1.45 -0.24 -14.22
C LEU A 320 -2.68 0.35 -14.92
N ARG A 321 -3.33 -0.43 -15.80
CA ARG A 321 -4.57 0.00 -16.45
C ARG A 321 -5.76 0.08 -15.49
N VAL A 322 -5.86 -0.84 -14.53
CA VAL A 322 -6.86 -0.79 -13.46
C VAL A 322 -6.68 0.48 -12.61
N TRP A 323 -5.44 0.82 -12.24
CA TRP A 323 -5.13 2.03 -11.47
C TRP A 323 -5.36 3.33 -12.23
N ASP A 324 -5.01 3.37 -13.52
CA ASP A 324 -5.35 4.50 -14.39
C ASP A 324 -6.89 4.73 -14.41
N CYS A 325 -7.69 3.66 -14.48
CA CYS A 325 -9.15 3.74 -14.38
C CYS A 325 -9.63 4.16 -12.98
N LEU A 326 -9.00 3.67 -11.92
CA LEU A 326 -9.31 3.99 -10.54
C LEU A 326 -9.21 5.50 -10.29
N LEU A 327 -8.09 6.10 -10.69
CA LEU A 327 -7.80 7.53 -10.53
C LEU A 327 -8.61 8.40 -11.50
N ALA A 328 -8.81 7.93 -12.74
CA ALA A 328 -9.64 8.64 -13.72
C ALA A 328 -11.14 8.62 -13.36
N GLY A 329 -11.60 7.56 -12.70
CA GLY A 329 -12.98 7.40 -12.25
C GLY A 329 -13.37 8.29 -11.09
N TRP A 330 -12.38 8.75 -10.33
CA TRP A 330 -12.58 9.72 -9.26
C TRP A 330 -12.80 11.12 -9.83
N SER A 331 -13.74 11.85 -9.24
CA SER A 331 -13.99 13.27 -9.47
C SER A 331 -14.26 13.94 -8.12
N HIS A 332 -13.91 15.22 -7.97
CA HIS A 332 -14.25 16.01 -6.78
C HIS A 332 -15.76 16.04 -6.48
N SER A 333 -16.62 15.76 -7.47
CA SER A 333 -18.07 15.64 -7.31
C SER A 333 -18.55 14.27 -6.83
N SER A 334 -17.70 13.25 -6.86
CA SER A 334 -17.99 11.91 -6.36
C SER A 334 -17.33 11.71 -5.01
N GLU A 335 -18.11 11.26 -4.01
CA GLU A 335 -17.58 11.03 -2.66
C GLU A 335 -16.49 9.94 -2.66
N HIS A 336 -16.74 8.76 -3.25
CA HIS A 336 -15.79 7.65 -3.34
C HIS A 336 -15.90 6.91 -4.67
N SER A 337 -14.80 6.29 -5.11
CA SER A 337 -14.72 5.50 -6.34
C SER A 337 -15.49 4.17 -6.23
N CYS A 338 -16.18 3.81 -7.31
CA CYS A 338 -16.84 2.50 -7.45
C CYS A 338 -16.00 1.52 -8.28
N VAL A 339 -14.90 1.99 -8.88
CA VAL A 339 -14.07 1.20 -9.80
C VAL A 339 -13.59 -0.13 -9.21
N PRO A 340 -13.21 -0.24 -7.92
CA PRO A 340 -12.81 -1.55 -7.38
C PRO A 340 -13.93 -2.60 -7.47
N LEU A 341 -15.17 -2.24 -7.16
CA LEU A 341 -16.30 -3.17 -7.29
C LEU A 341 -16.63 -3.46 -8.76
N GLU A 342 -16.49 -2.47 -9.64
CA GLU A 342 -16.66 -2.64 -11.10
C GLU A 342 -15.64 -3.63 -11.69
N VAL A 343 -14.38 -3.56 -11.24
CA VAL A 343 -13.31 -4.48 -11.67
C VAL A 343 -13.62 -5.91 -11.24
N VAL A 344 -14.06 -6.13 -9.99
CA VAL A 344 -14.46 -7.48 -9.53
C VAL A 344 -15.57 -8.02 -10.43
N LEU A 345 -16.64 -7.26 -10.67
CA LEU A 345 -17.75 -7.68 -11.52
C LEU A 345 -17.30 -7.93 -12.97
N ALA A 346 -16.38 -7.12 -13.50
CA ALA A 346 -15.84 -7.27 -14.84
C ALA A 346 -15.03 -8.57 -14.99
N VAL A 347 -14.19 -8.91 -14.01
CA VAL A 347 -13.43 -10.18 -14.00
C VAL A 347 -14.39 -11.37 -13.91
N LEU A 348 -15.37 -11.32 -13.00
CA LEU A 348 -16.38 -12.39 -12.88
C LEU A 348 -17.18 -12.56 -14.17
N LYS A 349 -17.53 -11.46 -14.85
CA LYS A 349 -18.21 -11.51 -16.14
C LYS A 349 -17.34 -12.11 -17.23
N LEU A 350 -16.06 -11.72 -17.26
CA LEU A 350 -15.10 -12.18 -18.27
C LEU A 350 -14.96 -13.70 -18.26
N HIS A 351 -14.94 -14.30 -17.07
CA HIS A 351 -14.75 -15.74 -16.85
C HIS A 351 -16.05 -16.47 -16.53
N GLN A 352 -17.21 -15.85 -16.77
CA GLN A 352 -18.51 -16.37 -16.37
C GLN A 352 -18.76 -17.81 -16.85
N ASN A 353 -18.38 -18.14 -18.09
CA ASN A 353 -18.64 -19.48 -18.65
C ASN A 353 -17.78 -20.57 -18.00
N GLU A 354 -16.58 -20.24 -17.54
CA GLU A 354 -15.68 -21.16 -16.85
C GLU A 354 -16.16 -21.36 -15.41
N LEU A 355 -16.52 -20.27 -14.74
CA LEU A 355 -17.01 -20.28 -13.36
C LEU A 355 -18.33 -21.04 -13.19
N LEU A 356 -19.21 -21.03 -14.20
CA LEU A 356 -20.45 -21.82 -14.22
C LEU A 356 -20.21 -23.33 -14.37
N ARG A 357 -18.99 -23.77 -14.66
CA ARG A 357 -18.62 -25.19 -14.78
C ARG A 357 -17.89 -25.72 -13.55
N CYS A 358 -17.55 -24.86 -12.60
CA CYS A 358 -16.95 -25.24 -11.32
C CYS A 358 -17.97 -26.00 -10.47
N ASN A 359 -17.52 -27.05 -9.77
CA ASN A 359 -18.41 -27.92 -9.00
C ASN A 359 -18.45 -27.56 -7.50
N ASP A 360 -17.41 -26.89 -7.01
CA ASP A 360 -17.29 -26.45 -5.63
C ASP A 360 -16.56 -25.10 -5.52
N ALA A 361 -16.50 -24.56 -4.30
CA ALA A 361 -15.83 -23.29 -4.03
C ALA A 361 -14.31 -23.32 -4.28
N GLY A 362 -13.66 -24.49 -4.14
CA GLY A 362 -12.24 -24.67 -4.42
C GLY A 362 -11.94 -24.56 -5.91
N ASP A 363 -12.76 -25.21 -6.75
CA ASP A 363 -12.71 -25.08 -8.22
C ASP A 363 -12.85 -23.60 -8.64
N VAL A 364 -13.79 -22.87 -8.02
CA VAL A 364 -13.98 -21.43 -8.28
C VAL A 364 -12.73 -20.64 -7.93
N LEU A 365 -12.13 -20.86 -6.74
CA LEU A 365 -10.90 -20.18 -6.33
C LEU A 365 -9.76 -20.43 -7.32
N MET A 366 -9.54 -21.69 -7.70
CA MET A 366 -8.47 -22.06 -8.64
C MET A 366 -8.73 -21.48 -10.02
N CYS A 367 -9.97 -21.51 -10.49
CA CYS A 367 -10.36 -20.91 -11.76
C CYS A 367 -10.08 -19.40 -11.75
N LEU A 368 -10.47 -18.69 -10.68
CA LEU A 368 -10.24 -17.25 -10.55
C LEU A 368 -8.74 -16.92 -10.45
N ASP A 369 -7.97 -17.64 -9.63
CA ASP A 369 -6.52 -17.41 -9.49
C ASP A 369 -5.79 -17.60 -10.82
N HIS A 370 -6.10 -18.67 -11.56
CA HIS A 370 -5.52 -18.94 -12.86
C HIS A 370 -5.97 -17.95 -13.94
N ALA A 371 -7.23 -17.49 -13.86
CA ALA A 371 -7.78 -16.50 -14.76
C ALA A 371 -7.14 -15.12 -14.55
N THR A 372 -7.05 -14.64 -13.31
CA THR A 372 -6.54 -13.31 -13.01
C THR A 372 -5.04 -13.20 -13.28
N LYS A 373 -4.25 -14.24 -12.96
CA LYS A 373 -2.80 -14.26 -13.23
C LYS A 373 -2.44 -14.24 -14.71
N ARG A 374 -3.35 -14.64 -15.60
CA ARG A 374 -3.14 -14.64 -17.06
C ARG A 374 -3.92 -13.53 -17.78
N LEU A 375 -4.45 -12.58 -17.02
CA LEU A 375 -5.26 -11.49 -17.55
C LEU A 375 -4.38 -10.40 -18.17
N PHE A 376 -3.79 -10.65 -19.34
CA PHE A 376 -2.93 -9.69 -20.05
C PHE A 376 -3.70 -8.74 -21.00
N ASP A 377 -4.91 -9.11 -21.43
CA ASP A 377 -5.76 -8.25 -22.27
C ASP A 377 -6.51 -7.20 -21.41
N ALA A 378 -5.78 -6.17 -21.00
CA ALA A 378 -6.31 -5.07 -20.21
C ALA A 378 -7.38 -4.26 -20.97
N GLU A 379 -7.31 -4.15 -22.30
CA GLU A 379 -8.31 -3.45 -23.10
C GLU A 379 -9.68 -4.15 -23.03
N LYS A 380 -9.71 -5.48 -23.08
CA LYS A 380 -10.93 -6.27 -22.87
C LYS A 380 -11.47 -6.12 -21.45
N LEU A 381 -10.61 -6.13 -20.45
CA LEU A 381 -11.04 -5.88 -19.06
C LEU A 381 -11.66 -4.49 -18.91
N VAL A 382 -11.01 -3.43 -19.42
CA VAL A 382 -11.50 -2.04 -19.32
C VAL A 382 -12.84 -1.86 -20.04
N ARG A 383 -13.06 -2.54 -21.17
CA ARG A 383 -14.38 -2.56 -21.82
C ARG A 383 -15.47 -3.14 -20.89
N LEU A 384 -15.20 -4.26 -20.24
CA LEU A 384 -16.13 -4.86 -19.28
C LEU A 384 -16.33 -4.00 -18.03
N ILE A 385 -15.29 -3.33 -17.52
CA ILE A 385 -15.41 -2.36 -16.41
C ILE A 385 -16.43 -1.27 -16.78
N ARG A 386 -16.39 -0.77 -18.03
CA ARG A 386 -17.37 0.21 -18.53
C ARG A 386 -18.79 -0.33 -18.58
N GLU A 387 -18.97 -1.57 -19.02
CA GLU A 387 -20.27 -2.25 -19.02
C GLU A 387 -20.79 -2.51 -17.60
N MET A 388 -19.89 -2.71 -16.65
CA MET A 388 -20.19 -2.92 -15.23
C MET A 388 -20.31 -1.63 -14.43
N ARG A 389 -20.25 -0.45 -15.07
CA ARG A 389 -20.29 0.83 -14.35
C ARG A 389 -21.46 0.90 -13.37
N LEU A 390 -21.13 1.37 -12.18
CA LEU A 390 -22.04 1.52 -11.07
C LEU A 390 -22.38 2.99 -10.89
N SER A 391 -23.62 3.27 -10.47
CA SER A 391 -23.99 4.62 -10.07
C SER A 391 -23.42 4.89 -8.67
N PRO A 392 -22.60 5.95 -8.48
CA PRO A 392 -22.07 6.28 -7.16
C PRO A 392 -23.16 6.55 -6.12
N SER A 393 -24.30 7.11 -6.51
CA SER A 393 -25.43 7.33 -5.59
C SER A 393 -26.06 6.02 -5.13
N ASN A 394 -26.24 5.06 -6.04
CA ASN A 394 -26.76 3.73 -5.72
C ASN A 394 -25.82 2.99 -4.77
N VAL A 395 -24.52 2.95 -5.08
CA VAL A 395 -23.53 2.28 -4.21
C VAL A 395 -23.48 2.93 -2.83
N ARG A 396 -23.53 4.26 -2.75
CA ARG A 396 -23.64 4.97 -1.46
C ARG A 396 -24.88 4.57 -0.68
N GLN A 397 -26.03 4.46 -1.35
CA GLN A 397 -27.27 4.01 -0.70
C GLN A 397 -27.14 2.57 -0.20
N MET A 398 -26.60 1.66 -1.01
CA MET A 398 -26.37 0.27 -0.60
C MET A 398 -25.42 0.18 0.60
N ARG A 399 -24.32 0.94 0.61
CA ARG A 399 -23.40 1.03 1.76
C ARG A 399 -24.12 1.54 3.02
N ARG A 400 -24.93 2.60 2.91
CA ARG A 400 -25.71 3.14 4.03
C ARG A 400 -26.73 2.13 4.57
N SER A 401 -27.39 1.37 3.70
CA SER A 401 -28.35 0.34 4.09
C SER A 401 -27.69 -0.88 4.73
N ALA A 402 -26.50 -1.28 4.28
CA ALA A 402 -25.78 -2.44 4.81
C ALA A 402 -25.07 -2.14 6.15
N ARG A 403 -24.69 -0.88 6.40
CA ARG A 403 -23.89 -0.49 7.57
C ARG A 403 -24.49 -0.90 8.93
N PRO A 404 -25.79 -0.68 9.23
CA PRO A 404 -26.36 -1.06 10.51
C PRO A 404 -26.31 -2.57 10.76
N THR A 405 -26.57 -3.37 9.73
CA THR A 405 -26.50 -4.84 9.79
C THR A 405 -25.09 -5.30 10.15
N VAL A 406 -24.07 -4.76 9.46
CA VAL A 406 -22.67 -5.09 9.75
C VAL A 406 -22.27 -4.65 11.16
N ALA A 407 -22.65 -3.44 11.57
CA ALA A 407 -22.33 -2.92 12.90
C ALA A 407 -22.92 -3.80 14.01
N GLU A 408 -24.18 -4.21 13.87
CA GLU A 408 -24.86 -5.09 14.82
C GLU A 408 -24.20 -6.48 14.88
N GLU A 409 -23.87 -7.06 13.72
CA GLU A 409 -23.14 -8.33 13.66
C GLU A 409 -21.77 -8.26 14.33
N GLN A 410 -21.02 -7.18 14.07
CA GLN A 410 -19.71 -6.97 14.69
C GLN A 410 -19.83 -6.82 16.20
N TYR A 411 -20.77 -6.00 16.67
CA TYR A 411 -21.02 -5.83 18.10
C TYR A 411 -21.36 -7.15 18.77
N LYS A 412 -22.24 -7.97 18.17
CA LYS A 412 -22.58 -9.31 18.68
C LYS A 412 -21.37 -10.25 18.70
N ARG A 413 -20.50 -10.21 17.68
CA ARG A 413 -19.27 -11.02 17.62
C ARG A 413 -18.28 -10.61 18.71
N GLU A 414 -18.12 -9.31 18.91
CA GLU A 414 -17.23 -8.74 19.92
C GLU A 414 -17.70 -9.06 21.34
N LYS A 415 -19.00 -8.89 21.61
CA LYS A 415 -19.60 -9.27 22.89
C LYS A 415 -19.37 -10.75 23.22
N ARG A 416 -19.58 -11.66 22.24
CA ARG A 416 -19.29 -13.09 22.42
C ARG A 416 -17.81 -13.38 22.69
N ARG A 417 -16.90 -12.61 22.08
CA ARG A 417 -15.46 -12.72 22.32
C ARG A 417 -15.10 -12.31 23.75
N GLN A 418 -15.65 -11.18 24.21
CA GLN A 418 -15.46 -10.70 25.58
C GLN A 418 -16.02 -11.68 26.62
N GLU A 419 -17.24 -12.18 26.41
CA GLU A 419 -17.85 -13.20 27.28
C GLU A 419 -16.99 -14.48 27.36
N LEU A 420 -16.38 -14.90 26.24
CA LEU A 420 -15.47 -16.04 26.21
C LEU A 420 -14.17 -15.76 26.99
N LEU A 421 -13.59 -14.58 26.83
CA LEU A 421 -12.38 -14.16 27.54
C LEU A 421 -12.63 -14.05 29.05
N GLU A 422 -13.75 -13.48 29.46
CA GLU A 422 -14.14 -13.42 30.88
C GLU A 422 -14.39 -14.81 31.45
N ARG A 423 -15.06 -15.69 30.71
CA ARG A 423 -15.26 -17.09 31.12
C ARG A 423 -13.93 -17.82 31.28
N ASN A 424 -12.98 -17.59 30.36
CA ASN A 424 -11.64 -18.15 30.46
C ASN A 424 -10.90 -17.58 31.68
N ARG A 425 -10.94 -16.25 31.90
CA ARG A 425 -10.33 -15.57 33.06
C ARG A 425 -10.86 -16.13 34.38
N LEU A 426 -12.19 -16.20 34.54
CA LEU A 426 -12.83 -16.80 35.72
C LEU A 426 -12.48 -18.28 35.89
N GLY A 427 -12.29 -19.01 34.79
CA GLY A 427 -11.80 -20.39 34.80
C GLY A 427 -10.37 -20.50 35.33
N TYR A 428 -9.47 -19.61 34.89
CA TYR A 428 -8.10 -19.51 35.41
C TYR A 428 -8.06 -19.09 36.87
N GLU A 429 -8.84 -18.09 37.27
CA GLU A 429 -8.94 -17.62 38.66
C GLU A 429 -9.50 -18.69 39.60
N LYS A 430 -10.48 -19.49 39.17
CA LYS A 430 -10.99 -20.63 39.97
C LYS A 430 -9.95 -21.74 40.11
N LYS A 431 -9.18 -22.03 39.06
CA LYS A 431 -8.09 -23.02 39.11
C LYS A 431 -6.96 -22.54 40.04
N ASN A 432 -6.57 -21.27 39.94
CA ASN A 432 -5.51 -20.70 40.79
C ASN A 432 -5.98 -20.44 42.22
N GLY A 433 -7.24 -20.06 42.43
CA GLY A 433 -7.84 -19.90 43.75
C GLY A 433 -7.96 -21.24 44.51
N GLY A 434 -8.23 -22.34 43.79
CA GLY A 434 -8.16 -23.69 44.35
C GLY A 434 -6.74 -24.12 44.76
N ILE A 435 -5.72 -23.70 43.99
CA ILE A 435 -4.30 -23.93 44.33
C ILE A 435 -3.89 -23.10 45.56
N ILE A 436 -4.36 -21.86 45.69
CA ILE A 436 -4.10 -21.02 46.88
C ILE A 436 -4.83 -21.56 48.11
N GLN A 437 -6.06 -22.09 47.98
CA GLN A 437 -6.77 -22.75 49.08
C GLN A 437 -6.10 -24.07 49.51
N MET A 438 -5.58 -24.86 48.57
CA MET A 438 -4.76 -26.05 48.89
C MET A 438 -3.45 -25.68 49.60
N ARG A 439 -2.69 -24.69 49.08
CA ARG A 439 -1.45 -24.24 49.74
C ARG A 439 -1.69 -23.67 51.14
N ARG A 440 -2.80 -22.96 51.37
CA ARG A 440 -3.16 -22.41 52.68
C ARG A 440 -3.69 -23.46 53.67
N SER A 441 -4.07 -24.65 53.19
CA SER A 441 -4.37 -25.81 54.04
C SER A 441 -3.13 -26.66 54.31
N GLU A 442 -2.16 -26.68 53.40
CA GLU A 442 -0.84 -27.31 53.61
C GLU A 442 0.09 -26.48 54.52
N GLU A 443 0.02 -25.14 54.50
CA GLU A 443 0.78 -24.25 55.39
C GLU A 443 0.28 -24.22 56.85
N LYS A 444 -0.89 -24.78 57.15
CA LYS A 444 -1.37 -24.93 58.54
C LYS A 444 -0.84 -26.17 59.27
N GLU A 445 -0.03 -27.01 58.60
CA GLU A 445 0.44 -28.28 59.15
C GLU A 445 1.97 -28.39 59.27
N LYS A 446 2.73 -27.33 58.97
CA LYS A 446 4.19 -27.32 59.15
C LYS A 446 4.72 -25.96 59.57
N ASP A 447 4.56 -25.65 60.86
CA ASP A 447 5.47 -24.75 61.56
C ASP A 447 6.32 -25.62 62.51
N ASP A 448 7.44 -26.12 61.98
CA ASP A 448 8.66 -26.28 62.76
C ASP A 448 9.85 -26.46 61.81
N VAL A 449 10.98 -25.88 62.23
CA VAL A 449 12.35 -25.98 61.70
C VAL A 449 12.83 -24.82 60.81
N VAL A 450 13.55 -23.94 61.51
CA VAL A 450 14.53 -22.94 61.08
C VAL A 450 15.71 -23.59 60.33
N VAL A 451 16.10 -23.04 59.17
CA VAL A 451 17.48 -23.15 58.67
C VAL A 451 17.93 -21.84 58.02
N THR A 452 19.18 -21.52 58.30
CA THR A 452 19.98 -20.31 58.13
C THR A 452 20.35 -19.96 56.69
N VAL A 453 20.52 -18.65 56.47
CA VAL A 453 20.97 -17.98 55.24
C VAL A 453 22.49 -17.85 55.22
N GLU A 454 23.13 -18.13 54.09
CA GLU A 454 24.47 -17.62 53.74
C GLU A 454 24.44 -16.97 52.34
N ASP A 455 24.94 -15.73 52.27
CA ASP A 455 25.21 -14.94 51.05
C ASP A 455 26.52 -15.39 50.37
N PRO A 456 26.72 -15.10 49.06
CA PRO A 456 27.72 -14.06 48.75
C PRO A 456 27.50 -13.21 47.46
N GLN A 457 27.68 -11.89 47.67
CA GLN A 457 28.53 -10.88 46.98
C GLN A 457 28.49 -10.59 45.45
N PRO A 458 28.70 -9.30 45.04
CA PRO A 458 28.48 -8.79 43.68
C PRO A 458 29.77 -8.61 42.83
N ILE A 459 29.62 -8.49 41.50
CA ILE A 459 30.71 -8.12 40.56
C ILE A 459 30.32 -6.85 39.78
N SER A 460 31.35 -6.01 39.61
CA SER A 460 31.42 -4.60 39.25
C SER A 460 31.20 -4.21 37.79
N GLU A 461 30.86 -2.93 37.63
CA GLU A 461 30.77 -2.10 36.43
C GLU A 461 32.10 -1.93 35.65
N ALA A 462 31.99 -1.74 34.33
CA ALA A 462 33.00 -1.05 33.52
C ALA A 462 32.30 -0.18 32.47
N GLY A 463 32.63 1.12 32.48
CA GLY A 463 32.09 2.13 31.58
C GLY A 463 32.78 2.19 30.21
N VAL A 464 32.12 2.86 29.26
CA VAL A 464 32.74 3.34 28.02
C VAL A 464 32.27 4.77 27.75
N SER A 465 33.24 5.63 27.50
CA SER A 465 33.14 7.06 27.28
C SER A 465 32.62 7.42 25.89
N GLY A 466 31.86 8.51 25.82
CA GLY A 466 31.41 9.12 24.56
C GLY A 466 32.46 10.06 23.94
N GLN A 467 32.44 10.14 22.62
CA GLN A 467 33.05 11.24 21.87
C GLN A 467 32.03 11.81 20.87
N HIS A 468 31.76 13.11 21.03
CA HIS A 468 31.03 13.94 20.07
C HIS A 468 31.88 14.20 18.81
N ARG A 469 31.25 14.15 17.63
CA ARG A 469 31.74 14.81 16.42
C ARG A 469 30.67 15.75 15.89
N GLU A 470 31.00 17.03 15.84
CA GLU A 470 30.23 18.07 15.14
C GLU A 470 30.22 17.79 13.63
N PHE A 471 29.03 17.86 13.02
CA PHE A 471 28.86 17.72 11.58
C PHE A 471 28.48 19.07 10.98
N VAL A 472 29.28 19.53 10.02
CA VAL A 472 29.04 20.74 9.23
C VAL A 472 28.02 20.41 8.12
N PRO A 473 26.92 21.17 7.95
CA PRO A 473 25.94 20.87 6.91
C PRO A 473 26.46 21.23 5.52
N ALA A 474 26.32 20.28 4.59
CA ALA A 474 26.53 20.50 3.16
C ALA A 474 25.37 21.36 2.57
N PRO A 475 25.62 22.15 1.51
CA PRO A 475 24.61 23.05 0.94
C PRO A 475 23.45 22.27 0.29
N PRO A 476 22.23 22.86 0.25
CA PRO A 476 21.07 22.21 -0.32
C PRO A 476 21.22 22.05 -1.83
N VAL A 477 20.99 20.82 -2.32
CA VAL A 477 20.86 20.52 -3.74
C VAL A 477 19.43 20.85 -4.17
N GLU A 478 19.27 21.63 -5.24
CA GLU A 478 17.98 22.10 -5.79
C GLU A 478 16.97 20.95 -6.03
N SER A 479 15.69 21.24 -5.79
CA SER A 479 14.58 20.29 -5.92
C SER A 479 14.31 19.90 -7.38
N ARG A 480 14.25 18.59 -7.66
CA ARG A 480 13.85 18.02 -8.96
C ARG A 480 12.39 18.29 -9.35
N GLN A 481 11.61 18.99 -8.52
CA GLN A 481 10.37 19.65 -8.97
C GLN A 481 10.64 20.56 -10.18
N LYS A 482 11.83 21.18 -10.21
CA LYS A 482 12.32 21.94 -11.34
C LYS A 482 12.63 21.05 -12.54
N GLU A 483 13.22 19.86 -12.35
CA GLU A 483 13.49 18.90 -13.42
C GLU A 483 12.20 18.37 -14.07
N TYR A 484 11.15 18.08 -13.29
CA TYR A 484 9.83 17.69 -13.83
C TYR A 484 9.09 18.85 -14.50
N ARG A 485 9.21 20.08 -13.97
CA ARG A 485 8.72 21.27 -14.66
C ARG A 485 9.53 21.56 -15.93
N GLU A 486 10.85 21.44 -15.92
CA GLU A 486 11.75 21.78 -17.04
C GLU A 486 11.73 20.73 -18.16
N ARG A 487 11.56 19.43 -17.85
CA ARG A 487 11.37 18.37 -18.87
C ARG A 487 10.10 18.58 -19.71
N PHE A 488 9.11 19.34 -19.21
CA PHE A 488 7.81 19.51 -19.85
C PHE A 488 7.37 20.98 -20.06
N ALA A 489 8.04 21.96 -19.47
CA ALA A 489 7.81 23.39 -19.74
C ALA A 489 8.39 23.82 -21.11
N GLY A 490 9.18 22.96 -21.75
CA GLY A 490 9.87 23.26 -23.02
C GLY A 490 9.56 22.34 -24.19
N THR A 491 8.66 21.35 -24.08
CA THR A 491 8.42 20.38 -25.17
C THR A 491 7.47 20.91 -26.24
N VAL A 492 7.94 21.91 -26.99
CA VAL A 492 7.67 21.94 -28.42
C VAL A 492 8.65 20.95 -29.06
N PHE A 493 8.21 19.71 -29.28
CA PHE A 493 9.02 18.71 -29.96
C PHE A 493 9.22 19.14 -31.43
N VAL A 494 10.33 19.83 -31.71
CA VAL A 494 10.90 19.93 -33.05
C VAL A 494 12.12 19.03 -33.11
N GLU A 495 12.02 18.05 -34.01
CA GLU A 495 13.03 17.16 -34.59
C GLU A 495 14.36 16.93 -33.87
N VAL A 496 14.56 15.66 -33.53
CA VAL A 496 15.85 15.03 -33.22
C VAL A 496 16.77 15.16 -34.44
N ASN A 497 17.70 16.12 -34.44
CA ASN A 497 19.03 16.07 -35.09
C ASN A 497 19.80 17.41 -34.94
N ALA A 498 20.27 17.77 -33.74
CA ALA A 498 21.21 18.91 -33.60
C ALA A 498 22.11 18.91 -32.35
N TRP A 499 22.17 17.84 -31.54
CA TRP A 499 22.93 17.84 -30.28
C TRP A 499 24.41 17.44 -30.41
N HIS A 500 24.98 17.40 -31.61
CA HIS A 500 26.40 17.06 -31.84
C HIS A 500 27.24 18.17 -32.52
N GLN A 501 26.73 19.39 -32.70
CA GLN A 501 27.48 20.45 -33.39
C GLN A 501 27.62 21.78 -32.63
N ILE A 502 27.27 21.86 -31.34
CA ILE A 502 27.43 23.09 -30.56
C ILE A 502 28.26 22.83 -29.29
N GLN A 503 29.47 22.31 -29.48
CA GLN A 503 30.59 22.50 -28.54
C GLN A 503 31.82 23.14 -29.20
N LYS A 504 31.73 23.57 -30.48
CA LYS A 504 32.79 24.30 -31.18
C LYS A 504 32.21 25.53 -31.87
N GLY A 505 32.01 26.62 -31.12
CA GLY A 505 31.51 27.85 -31.76
C GLY A 505 31.06 28.98 -30.86
N LYS A 506 31.72 29.22 -29.72
CA LYS A 506 31.62 30.53 -29.04
C LYS A 506 33.00 31.13 -28.87
N SER A 507 33.52 31.63 -29.99
CA SER A 507 34.49 32.71 -29.99
C SER A 507 34.33 33.42 -31.32
N ARG A 508 33.52 34.49 -31.35
CA ARG A 508 33.65 35.66 -32.24
C ARG A 508 32.40 36.57 -32.26
N LEU A 509 32.68 37.86 -32.06
CA LEU A 509 31.90 39.09 -32.33
C LEU A 509 30.63 39.32 -31.48
N GLY A 510 30.39 40.48 -30.84
CA GLY A 510 30.97 41.81 -31.01
C GLY A 510 30.05 42.72 -31.83
N ASN A 511 29.47 43.73 -31.16
CA ASN A 511 28.85 44.96 -31.67
C ASN A 511 27.77 44.89 -32.78
N ALA A 512 26.58 45.40 -32.49
CA ALA A 512 25.92 46.41 -33.32
C ALA A 512 24.78 47.13 -32.56
N ARG A 513 24.78 48.45 -32.67
CA ARG A 513 23.72 49.41 -32.27
C ARG A 513 22.56 49.37 -33.28
N GLY A 514 21.38 49.84 -32.87
CA GLY A 514 20.25 50.14 -33.76
C GLY A 514 19.06 50.71 -32.99
N GLU A 515 18.61 51.90 -33.37
CA GLU A 515 17.83 52.90 -32.62
C GLU A 515 16.33 52.93 -33.04
N VAL A 516 15.50 53.67 -32.27
CA VAL A 516 14.14 54.24 -32.51
C VAL A 516 12.92 53.30 -32.69
N ASP A 517 11.68 53.59 -32.25
CA ASP A 517 10.98 54.86 -31.95
C ASP A 517 9.74 54.69 -31.02
N GLU A 518 9.32 55.80 -30.41
CA GLU A 518 8.14 56.01 -29.54
C GLU A 518 6.80 55.99 -30.32
N ASP A 519 5.70 55.52 -29.71
CA ASP A 519 4.58 56.39 -29.26
C ASP A 519 3.21 55.69 -29.03
N CYS A 520 2.50 56.27 -28.06
CA CYS A 520 1.04 56.35 -27.86
C CYS A 520 0.20 55.23 -27.18
N GLU A 521 -0.15 55.58 -25.94
CA GLU A 521 -1.52 55.71 -25.39
C GLU A 521 -2.25 54.51 -24.75
N ARG A 522 -2.37 54.63 -23.43
CA ARG A 522 -3.43 54.04 -22.58
C ARG A 522 -4.71 54.88 -22.69
N PRO A 523 -5.85 54.30 -22.30
CA PRO A 523 -6.58 54.91 -21.20
C PRO A 523 -6.89 53.94 -20.05
N ALA A 524 -7.11 54.52 -18.88
CA ALA A 524 -7.41 53.88 -17.61
C ALA A 524 -8.91 53.99 -17.25
N VAL A 525 -9.27 53.34 -16.12
CA VAL A 525 -10.48 53.51 -15.27
C VAL A 525 -11.68 52.63 -15.70
N SER A 526 -12.43 51.88 -14.88
CA SER A 526 -12.61 51.62 -13.43
C SER A 526 -13.29 50.24 -13.32
N GLY A 527 -12.97 49.36 -12.37
CA GLY A 527 -13.46 49.43 -10.99
C GLY A 527 -14.80 48.72 -10.80
N CYS A 528 -14.78 47.43 -10.44
CA CYS A 528 -15.88 46.80 -9.71
C CYS A 528 -15.34 45.68 -8.80
N ALA A 529 -15.09 46.06 -7.54
CA ALA A 529 -14.83 45.14 -6.46
C ALA A 529 -16.16 44.60 -5.92
N VAL A 530 -16.40 43.30 -6.04
CA VAL A 530 -17.39 42.59 -5.21
C VAL A 530 -16.86 41.20 -4.84
N GLY A 531 -16.33 41.10 -3.63
CA GLY A 531 -16.77 40.09 -2.66
C GLY A 531 -16.32 38.63 -2.83
N THR A 532 -15.02 38.35 -2.67
CA THR A 532 -14.55 37.06 -2.14
C THR A 532 -14.89 36.96 -0.66
N ARG A 533 -16.09 36.47 -0.34
CA ARG A 533 -16.41 35.89 0.97
C ARG A 533 -17.31 34.70 0.76
N ARG A 534 -16.78 33.49 1.04
CA ARG A 534 -17.45 32.34 1.68
C ARG A 534 -16.79 31.02 1.27
N TRP A 535 -15.63 30.72 1.84
CA TRP A 535 -15.14 29.35 2.13
C TRP A 535 -13.97 29.52 3.12
N ARG A 536 -14.27 29.91 4.36
CA ARG A 536 -13.28 30.02 5.44
C ARG A 536 -13.89 29.69 6.81
N ARG A 537 -14.75 28.68 6.86
CA ARG A 537 -15.46 28.32 8.11
C ARG A 537 -15.65 26.82 8.35
N ARG A 538 -14.78 25.98 7.78
CA ARG A 538 -14.80 24.53 8.08
C ARG A 538 -13.44 23.91 8.43
N GLU A 539 -12.36 24.67 8.45
CA GLU A 539 -11.01 24.14 8.68
C GLU A 539 -10.38 24.55 10.02
N GLU A 540 -10.97 25.49 10.77
CA GLU A 540 -10.46 25.88 12.10
C GLU A 540 -10.97 25.00 13.25
N SER A 541 -11.89 24.06 13.00
CA SER A 541 -12.49 23.24 14.07
C SER A 541 -11.81 21.88 14.30
N VAL A 542 -10.90 21.44 13.41
CA VAL A 542 -10.25 20.11 13.53
C VAL A 542 -8.83 20.23 14.10
N GLY A 543 -8.18 21.39 13.96
CA GLY A 543 -6.84 21.64 14.50
C GLY A 543 -6.79 21.99 15.99
N LEU A 544 -7.86 22.58 16.55
CA LEU A 544 -7.88 23.01 17.96
C LEU A 544 -8.46 21.96 18.92
N GLU A 545 -9.17 20.93 18.43
CA GLU A 545 -9.67 19.84 19.29
C GLU A 545 -8.60 18.78 19.62
N MET A 546 -7.50 18.70 18.86
CA MET A 546 -6.41 17.74 19.15
C MET A 546 -5.38 18.25 20.18
N GLU A 547 -5.23 19.57 20.36
CA GLU A 547 -4.34 20.11 21.41
C GLU A 547 -4.94 19.99 22.83
N SER A 548 -6.26 19.83 22.95
CA SER A 548 -6.95 19.69 24.25
C SER A 548 -6.90 18.27 24.83
N ILE A 549 -6.62 17.24 24.03
CA ILE A 549 -6.63 15.84 24.50
C ILE A 549 -5.25 15.43 25.05
N CYS A 550 -4.16 16.06 24.59
CA CYS A 550 -2.81 15.75 25.06
C CYS A 550 -2.40 16.51 26.34
N THR A 551 -3.11 17.57 26.72
CA THR A 551 -2.84 18.35 27.94
C THR A 551 -3.67 17.88 29.15
N ALA A 552 -4.79 17.20 28.94
CA ALA A 552 -5.68 16.76 30.04
C ALA A 552 -5.18 15.53 30.83
N ASN A 553 -4.18 14.80 30.33
CA ASN A 553 -3.65 13.59 30.98
C ASN A 553 -2.35 13.80 31.77
N ARG A 554 -1.92 15.06 31.99
CA ARG A 554 -0.72 15.37 32.80
C ARG A 554 -1.00 16.01 34.16
N ASP A 555 -2.23 16.44 34.43
CA ASP A 555 -2.58 17.18 35.65
C ASP A 555 -3.47 16.37 36.64
N GLN A 556 -3.56 15.05 36.49
CA GLN A 556 -4.34 14.17 37.40
C GLN A 556 -3.52 13.20 38.27
N GLU A 557 -2.18 13.30 38.28
CA GLU A 557 -1.32 12.44 39.14
C GLU A 557 -0.60 13.18 40.30
N GLU A 558 -0.90 14.45 40.60
CA GLU A 558 -0.19 15.20 41.66
C GLU A 558 -1.04 15.72 42.83
N VAL A 559 -2.29 15.27 43.03
CA VAL A 559 -3.08 15.66 44.22
C VAL A 559 -3.74 14.46 44.89
N GLU A 560 -2.93 13.59 45.50
CA GLU A 560 -3.38 12.69 46.56
C GLU A 560 -2.20 12.29 47.48
N HIS A 561 -1.58 13.30 48.10
CA HIS A 561 -0.84 13.14 49.35
C HIS A 561 -0.78 14.48 50.09
N GLN A 562 -1.83 14.78 50.85
CA GLN A 562 -1.80 15.48 52.14
C GLN A 562 -3.12 15.31 52.88
#